data_AF-A0A6A1UFI1-F1
#
_entry.id   AF-A0A6A1UFI1-F1
#
_cell.length_a   1.000
_cell.length_b   1.000
_cell.length_c   1.000
_cell.angle_alpha   90.00
_cell.angle_beta   90.00
_cell.angle_gamma   90.00
#
_symmetry.space_group_name_H-M   'P 1'
#
loop_
_entity.id
_entity.type
_entity.pdbx_description
1 polymer ?
#
loop_
_entity_poly.entity_id
_entity_poly.type
_entity_poly.pdbx_seq_one_letter_code
_entity_poly.pdbx_strand_id
1 'polypeptide(L)'
;MAGNGGRVVINMGRLASSIEETMSQDLLMSPKCCIFRVPNILYRQNNEAFTPDAFSIGPLHHGHPNLKATEQIKFKYLRCLIARSKTGLIELILRRKIITTSLGQSTSTQ
;
A
#
# COMPACT_ATOMS: atom_id res chain seq x y z
N MET A 1 -9.87 -35.64 -1.65
CA MET A 1 -8.63 -35.07 -1.04
C MET A 1 -9.00 -33.71 -0.46
N ALA A 2 -9.08 -33.61 0.87
CA ALA A 2 -9.53 -32.39 1.54
C ALA A 2 -8.43 -31.31 1.44
N GLY A 3 -8.78 -30.16 0.86
CA GLY A 3 -7.88 -29.01 0.79
C GLY A 3 -7.56 -28.53 2.21
N ASN A 4 -6.27 -28.57 2.56
CA ASN A 4 -5.76 -28.01 3.80
C ASN A 4 -5.90 -26.47 3.75
N GLY A 5 -7.06 -25.97 4.17
CA GLY A 5 -7.32 -24.56 4.38
C GLY A 5 -6.51 -24.06 5.58
N GLY A 6 -5.20 -23.90 5.39
CA GLY A 6 -4.28 -23.42 6.41
C GLY A 6 -4.72 -22.04 6.90
N ARG A 7 -5.24 -22.00 8.13
CA ARG A 7 -5.62 -20.75 8.78
C ARG A 7 -4.36 -19.98 9.13
N VAL A 8 -3.99 -19.01 8.30
CA VAL A 8 -2.86 -18.11 8.58
C VAL A 8 -3.24 -17.16 9.70
N VAL A 9 -2.66 -17.35 10.89
CA VAL A 9 -2.81 -16.43 12.03
C VAL A 9 -1.74 -15.33 11.90
N ILE A 10 -2.17 -14.10 11.59
CA ILE A 10 -1.28 -12.94 11.51
C ILE A 10 -1.22 -12.27 12.88
N ASN A 11 -0.05 -12.28 13.52
CA ASN A 11 0.18 -11.51 14.75
C ASN A 11 0.34 -10.02 14.38
N MET A 12 -0.68 -9.23 14.70
CA MET A 12 -0.75 -7.81 14.34
C MET A 12 0.29 -6.95 15.06
N GLY A 13 0.58 -7.25 16.33
CA GLY A 13 1.61 -6.52 17.09
C GLY A 13 2.99 -6.72 16.47
N ARG A 14 3.35 -7.97 16.17
CA ARG A 14 4.62 -8.32 15.50
C ARG A 14 4.73 -7.66 14.12
N LEU A 15 3.64 -7.62 13.36
CA LEU A 15 3.59 -6.96 12.07
C LEU A 15 3.81 -5.44 12.20
N ALA A 16 3.15 -4.80 13.16
CA ALA A 16 3.31 -3.37 13.42
C ALA A 16 4.76 -3.03 13.81
N SER A 17 5.35 -3.77 14.75
CA SER A 17 6.74 -3.55 15.17
C SER A 17 7.74 -3.71 14.02
N SER A 18 7.56 -4.72 13.17
CA SER A 18 8.42 -4.91 11.99
C SER A 18 8.31 -3.76 11.00
N ILE A 19 7.10 -3.23 10.78
CA ILE A 19 6.88 -2.07 9.90
C ILE A 19 7.54 -0.82 10.52
N GLU A 20 7.35 -0.58 11.82
CA GLU A 20 7.93 0.55 12.53
C GLU A 20 9.47 0.54 12.50
N GLU A 21 10.09 -0.63 12.67
CA GLU A 21 11.54 -0.80 12.53
C GLU A 21 12.01 -0.35 11.14
N THR A 22 11.28 -0.71 10.09
CA THR A 22 11.58 -0.36 8.70
C THR A 22 11.43 1.15 8.43
N MET A 23 10.69 1.88 9.26
CA MET A 23 10.44 3.33 9.13
C MET A 23 11.52 4.20 9.76
N SER A 24 12.54 3.60 10.39
CA SER A 24 13.63 4.30 11.08
C SER A 24 14.65 4.96 10.14
N GLN A 25 14.52 4.76 8.82
CA GLN A 25 15.43 5.35 7.83
C GLN A 25 15.07 6.82 7.57
N ASP A 26 16.04 7.72 7.79
CA ASP A 26 15.90 9.12 7.45
C ASP A 26 16.31 9.38 6.00
N LEU A 27 15.30 9.67 5.17
CA LEU A 27 15.47 10.20 3.82
C LEU A 27 15.06 11.66 3.80
N LEU A 28 15.81 12.54 3.14
CA LEU A 28 15.43 13.96 2.98
C LEU A 28 14.54 14.08 1.73
N MET A 29 13.32 14.57 1.90
CA MET A 29 12.40 14.82 0.78
C MET A 29 11.84 16.22 0.89
N SER A 30 11.69 16.89 -0.25
CA SER A 30 11.05 18.21 -0.28
C SER A 30 9.59 18.09 0.19
N PRO A 31 9.12 18.98 1.08
CA PRO A 31 7.73 19.02 1.51
C PRO A 31 6.76 19.45 0.38
N LYS A 32 7.27 19.90 -0.77
CA LYS A 32 6.47 20.40 -1.90
C LYS A 32 6.12 19.31 -2.95
N CYS A 33 6.15 18.03 -2.59
CA CYS A 33 5.83 16.93 -3.51
C CYS A 33 4.33 16.60 -3.49
N CYS A 34 3.76 16.37 -4.67
CA CYS A 34 2.37 15.95 -4.87
C CYS A 34 2.30 14.67 -5.70
N ILE A 35 1.37 13.77 -5.39
CA ILE A 35 1.08 12.56 -6.18
C ILE A 35 -0.33 12.72 -6.75
N PHE A 36 -0.48 12.62 -8.07
CA PHE A 36 -1.76 12.71 -8.75
C PHE A 36 -2.07 11.41 -9.50
N ARG A 37 -3.36 11.08 -9.58
CA ARG A 37 -3.81 9.99 -10.45
C ARG A 37 -3.80 10.48 -11.90
N VAL A 38 -3.25 9.66 -12.80
CA VAL A 38 -3.27 9.95 -14.23
C VAL A 38 -4.73 9.91 -14.75
N PRO A 39 -5.22 10.96 -15.42
CA PRO A 39 -6.52 10.93 -16.10
C PRO A 39 -6.61 9.80 -17.14
N ASN A 40 -7.74 9.10 -17.21
CA ASN A 40 -7.93 7.97 -18.13
C ASN A 40 -7.70 8.30 -19.60
N ILE A 41 -8.01 9.54 -20.01
CA ILE A 41 -7.84 9.98 -21.40
C ILE A 41 -6.36 9.99 -21.77
N LEU A 42 -5.51 10.55 -20.90
CA LEU A 42 -4.07 10.59 -21.11
C LEU A 42 -3.45 9.19 -21.08
N TYR A 43 -3.90 8.36 -20.11
CA TYR A 43 -3.42 6.98 -20.01
C TYR A 43 -3.64 6.22 -21.32
N ARG A 44 -4.86 6.25 -21.87
CA ARG A 44 -5.22 5.55 -23.12
C ARG A 44 -4.40 5.99 -24.33
N GLN A 45 -3.92 7.22 -24.36
CA GLN A 45 -3.12 7.74 -25.48
C GLN A 45 -1.69 7.21 -25.45
N ASN A 46 -1.12 6.98 -24.27
CA ASN A 46 0.23 6.44 -24.12
C ASN A 46 0.41 5.77 -22.76
N ASN A 47 0.05 4.49 -22.66
CA ASN A 47 0.17 3.74 -21.40
C ASN A 47 1.62 3.70 -20.88
N GLU A 48 2.61 3.56 -21.77
CA GLU A 48 4.02 3.44 -21.42
C GLU A 48 4.57 4.69 -20.74
N ALA A 49 4.12 5.89 -21.13
CA ALA A 49 4.52 7.15 -20.48
C ALA A 49 4.06 7.27 -19.02
N PHE A 50 3.11 6.43 -18.60
CA PHE A 50 2.57 6.41 -17.24
C PHE A 50 2.88 5.11 -16.50
N THR A 51 3.62 4.18 -17.12
CA THR A 51 4.24 3.06 -16.42
C THR A 51 5.33 3.64 -15.51
N PRO A 52 5.27 3.41 -14.19
CA PRO A 52 6.22 4.00 -13.27
C PRO A 52 7.61 3.41 -13.45
N ASP A 53 8.57 4.25 -13.81
CA ASP A 53 9.97 3.86 -13.93
C ASP A 53 10.80 4.22 -12.67
N ALA A 54 10.40 5.30 -11.98
CA ALA A 54 11.11 5.78 -10.79
C ALA A 54 10.46 5.30 -9.48
N PHE A 55 9.14 5.46 -9.31
CA PHE A 55 8.44 5.04 -8.09
C PHE A 55 7.01 4.61 -8.40
N SER A 56 6.53 3.60 -7.65
CA SER A 56 5.13 3.18 -7.68
C SER A 56 4.55 3.11 -6.28
N ILE A 57 3.38 3.69 -6.07
CA ILE A 57 2.74 3.74 -4.76
C ILE A 57 1.57 2.76 -4.76
N GLY A 58 1.86 1.51 -4.39
CA GLY A 58 0.87 0.44 -4.29
C GLY A 58 1.46 -0.95 -4.50
N PRO A 59 0.66 -2.01 -4.27
CA PRO A 59 1.09 -3.39 -4.43
C PRO A 59 1.30 -3.80 -5.90
N LEU A 60 0.76 -3.02 -6.85
CA LEU A 60 0.74 -3.35 -8.27
C LEU A 60 2.14 -3.53 -8.87
N HIS A 61 3.12 -2.76 -8.41
CA HIS A 61 4.50 -2.82 -8.90
C HIS A 61 5.49 -3.14 -7.77
N HIS A 62 5.07 -3.93 -6.79
CA HIS A 62 5.97 -4.36 -5.72
C HIS A 62 7.03 -5.34 -6.24
N GLY A 63 8.28 -5.20 -5.76
CA GLY A 63 9.35 -6.16 -6.03
C GLY A 63 10.08 -5.98 -7.36
N HIS A 64 9.72 -4.98 -8.16
CA HIS A 64 10.48 -4.63 -9.37
C HIS A 64 11.88 -4.10 -9.00
N PRO A 65 12.98 -4.63 -9.59
CA PRO A 65 14.34 -4.24 -9.22
C PRO A 65 14.61 -2.73 -9.35
N ASN A 66 14.10 -2.10 -10.41
CA ASN A 66 14.23 -0.66 -10.65
C ASN A 66 13.48 0.20 -9.61
N LEU A 67 12.50 -0.37 -8.91
CA LEU A 67 11.69 0.34 -7.90
C LEU A 67 12.13 0.06 -6.46
N LYS A 68 13.12 -0.81 -6.24
CA LYS A 68 13.56 -1.22 -4.89
C LYS A 68 14.02 -0.04 -4.03
N ALA A 69 14.73 0.91 -4.63
CA ALA A 69 15.19 2.12 -3.94
C ALA A 69 14.02 2.98 -3.43
N THR A 70 12.87 2.95 -4.10
CA THR A 70 11.72 3.79 -3.75
C THR A 70 10.78 3.13 -2.76
N GLU A 71 10.99 1.87 -2.39
CA GLU A 71 10.29 1.23 -1.26
C GLU A 71 10.56 1.97 0.06
N GLN A 72 11.78 2.47 0.27
CA GLN A 72 12.13 3.25 1.47
C GLN A 72 11.33 4.56 1.55
N ILE A 73 11.10 5.20 0.41
CA ILE A 73 10.27 6.40 0.31
C ILE A 73 8.83 6.08 0.74
N LYS A 74 8.29 4.91 0.38
CA LYS A 74 6.93 4.49 0.79
C LYS A 74 6.80 4.37 2.32
N PHE A 75 7.81 3.84 3.01
CA PHE A 75 7.82 3.77 4.48
C PHE A 75 7.83 5.16 5.12
N LYS A 76 8.59 6.11 4.56
CA LYS A 76 8.54 7.51 5.03
C LYS A 76 7.16 8.13 4.82
N TYR A 77 6.55 7.95 3.66
CA TYR A 77 5.17 8.41 3.41
C TYR A 77 4.17 7.80 4.40
N LEU A 78 4.30 6.51 4.70
CA LEU A 78 3.48 5.84 5.70
C LEU A 78 3.65 6.48 7.08
N ARG A 79 4.88 6.85 7.46
CA ARG A 79 5.17 7.55 8.73
C ARG A 79 4.46 8.89 8.79
N CYS A 80 4.60 9.69 7.74
CA CYS A 80 3.92 10.98 7.63
C CYS A 80 2.40 10.83 7.63
N LEU A 81 1.85 9.79 6.98
CA LEU A 81 0.43 9.51 6.97
C LEU A 81 -0.07 9.19 8.39
N ILE A 82 0.62 8.33 9.13
CA ILE A 82 0.26 7.99 10.51
C ILE A 82 0.32 9.22 11.39
N ALA A 83 1.41 10.00 11.32
CA ALA A 83 1.58 11.24 12.10
C ALA A 83 0.48 12.29 11.83
N ARG A 84 -0.02 12.35 10.58
CA ARG A 84 -1.15 13.20 10.21
C ARG A 84 -2.51 12.61 10.57
N SER A 85 -2.59 11.29 10.69
CA SER A 85 -3.82 10.60 11.03
C SER A 85 -4.09 10.71 12.54
N LYS A 86 -5.36 10.64 12.93
CA LYS A 86 -5.74 10.60 14.35
C LYS A 86 -5.66 9.17 14.93
N THR A 87 -4.93 8.28 14.28
CA THR A 87 -4.99 6.82 14.52
C THR A 87 -3.60 6.18 14.42
N GLY A 88 -3.29 5.22 15.29
CA GLY A 88 -2.02 4.48 15.21
C GLY A 88 -1.96 3.50 14.02
N LEU A 89 -0.77 2.96 13.74
CA LEU A 89 -0.53 2.01 12.65
C LEU A 89 -1.47 0.78 12.70
N ILE A 90 -1.64 0.19 13.89
CA ILE A 90 -2.51 -0.97 14.12
C ILE A 90 -3.95 -0.67 13.71
N GLU A 91 -4.47 0.49 14.13
CA GLU A 91 -5.83 0.94 13.79
C GLU A 91 -5.99 1.17 12.28
N LEU A 92 -4.96 1.73 11.63
CA LEU A 92 -4.91 1.91 10.17
C LEU A 92 -4.94 0.57 9.41
N ILE A 93 -4.24 -0.46 9.91
CA ILE A 93 -4.24 -1.82 9.34
C ILE A 93 -5.62 -2.47 9.49
N LEU A 94 -6.27 -2.31 10.65
CA LEU A 94 -7.59 -2.89 10.91
C LEU A 94 -8.68 -2.29 10.01
N ARG A 95 -8.65 -0.98 9.77
CA ARG A 95 -9.63 -0.28 8.92
C ARG A 95 -9.62 -0.77 7.47
N ARG A 96 -8.47 -1.19 6.93
CA ARG A 96 -8.37 -1.74 5.57
C ARG A 96 -9.11 -3.08 5.40
N LYS A 97 -9.35 -3.83 6.48
CA LYS A 97 -10.07 -5.10 6.43
C LYS A 97 -11.57 -4.92 6.10
N ILE A 98 -12.14 -3.74 6.35
CA ILE A 98 -13.54 -3.44 6.06
C ILE A 98 -13.78 -3.24 4.55
N ILE A 99 -12.77 -2.76 3.80
CA ILE A 99 -12.91 -2.44 2.37
C ILE A 99 -12.82 -3.70 1.49
N THR A 100 -12.02 -4.71 1.87
CA THR A 100 -11.89 -5.95 1.09
C THR A 100 -13.04 -6.94 1.31
N THR A 101 -13.76 -6.87 2.43
CA THR A 101 -14.90 -7.77 2.69
C THR A 101 -16.22 -7.25 2.08
N SER A 102 -16.36 -5.95 1.78
CA SER A 102 -17.59 -5.37 1.26
C SER A 102 -17.75 -5.42 -0.28
N LEU A 103 -16.78 -5.94 -1.03
CA LEU A 103 -16.87 -6.14 -2.49
C LEU A 103 -17.21 -7.60 -2.89
N GLY A 104 -17.75 -8.38 -1.95
CA GLY A 104 -18.00 -9.81 -2.14
C GLY A 104 -19.37 -10.30 -1.67
N GLN A 105 -20.45 -9.54 -1.92
CA GLN A 105 -21.81 -10.09 -1.96
C GLN A 105 -22.60 -9.42 -3.08
N SER A 106 -22.50 -9.96 -4.29
CA SER A 106 -23.53 -9.82 -5.30
C SER A 106 -24.66 -10.80 -4.97
N THR A 107 -25.85 -10.23 -4.88
CA THR A 107 -27.17 -10.85 -4.79
C THR A 107 -27.34 -12.08 -5.67
N SER A 108 -27.93 -13.15 -5.14
CA SER A 108 -28.74 -14.05 -5.97
C SER A 108 -29.95 -14.54 -5.17
N THR A 109 -31.09 -14.00 -5.58
CA THR A 109 -32.44 -14.46 -5.31
C THR A 109 -32.63 -15.85 -5.91
N GLN A 110 -33.08 -16.80 -5.10
CA GLN A 110 -34.20 -17.67 -5.45
C GLN A 110 -34.89 -18.14 -4.16
#